data_AF-A0AA44WT45-F1
#
_entry.id   AF-A0AA44WT45-F1
#
_cell.length_a   1.000
_cell.length_b   1.000
_cell.length_c   1.000
_cell.angle_alpha   90.00
_cell.angle_beta   90.00
_cell.angle_gamma   90.00
#
_symmetry.space_group_name_H-M   'P 1'
#
loop_
_entity.id
_entity.type
_entity.pdbx_description
1 polymer ?
#
loop_
_entity_poly.entity_id
_entity_poly.type
_entity_poly.pdbx_seq_one_letter_code
_entity_poly.pdbx_strand_id
1 'polypeptide(L)'
;MKFLLLFPLVHAGVLALHDGPCICMSSPVVALEAGRSVVSADVEDALDRRCGATLQFENPDFLPVSYAFEAIPCSGRRVASFVVPTGAPNGDAHITW
;
A
#
# COMPACT_ATOMS: atom_id res chain seq x y z
N MET A 1 48.36 -30.10 16.62
CA MET A 1 48.06 -28.70 17.01
C MET A 1 47.18 -28.11 15.91
N LYS A 2 45.90 -27.85 16.19
CA LYS A 2 44.84 -27.54 15.23
C LYS A 2 44.52 -26.05 15.32
N PHE A 3 44.98 -25.25 14.35
CA PHE A 3 44.59 -23.84 14.25
C PHE A 3 43.28 -23.75 13.46
N LEU A 4 42.23 -23.28 14.13
CA LEU A 4 40.90 -23.02 13.56
C LEU A 4 40.96 -21.79 12.65
N LEU A 5 40.59 -21.96 11.38
CA LEU A 5 40.43 -20.86 10.42
C LEU A 5 39.14 -20.10 10.75
N LEU A 6 39.28 -18.84 11.16
CA LEU A 6 38.18 -17.89 11.29
C LEU A 6 37.86 -17.32 9.90
N PHE A 7 36.75 -17.76 9.30
CA PHE A 7 36.18 -17.14 8.10
C PHE A 7 35.43 -15.86 8.52
N PRO A 8 35.75 -14.67 8.01
CA PRO A 8 34.90 -13.51 8.20
C PRO A 8 33.70 -13.65 7.26
N LEU A 9 32.51 -13.84 7.84
CA LEU A 9 31.24 -13.84 7.13
C LEU A 9 30.92 -12.39 6.73
N VAL A 10 31.35 -11.98 5.54
CA VAL A 10 30.96 -10.69 4.95
C VAL A 10 29.48 -10.78 4.61
N HIS A 11 28.62 -10.22 5.46
CA HIS A 11 27.20 -10.09 5.20
C HIS A 11 27.01 -9.10 4.04
N ALA A 12 26.76 -9.62 2.84
CA ALA A 12 26.26 -8.82 1.73
C ALA A 12 24.86 -8.34 2.12
N GLY A 13 24.76 -7.09 2.58
CA GLY A 13 23.49 -6.41 2.78
C GLY A 13 22.81 -6.24 1.42
N VAL A 14 21.77 -7.02 1.15
CA VAL A 14 20.91 -6.82 -0.02
C VAL A 14 20.08 -5.58 0.27
N LEU A 15 20.43 -4.45 -0.36
CA LEU A 15 19.52 -3.33 -0.49
C LEU A 15 18.47 -3.73 -1.52
N ALA A 16 17.33 -4.23 -1.05
CA ALA A 16 16.15 -4.36 -1.87
C ALA A 16 15.64 -2.94 -2.17
N LEU A 17 15.99 -2.43 -3.35
CA LEU A 17 15.40 -1.21 -3.89
C LEU A 17 13.93 -1.51 -4.19
N HIS A 18 13.04 -1.04 -3.33
CA HIS A 18 11.60 -1.24 -3.46
C HIS A 18 11.03 -0.19 -4.42
N ASP A 19 11.40 -0.25 -5.70
CA ASP A 19 10.67 0.48 -6.75
C ASP A 19 9.39 -0.31 -7.07
N GLY A 20 8.43 -0.24 -6.14
CA GLY A 20 7.05 -0.62 -6.43
C GLY A 20 6.45 0.36 -7.45
N PRO A 21 5.45 -0.05 -8.24
CA PRO A 21 4.77 0.87 -9.14
C PRO A 21 4.20 2.04 -8.30
N CYS A 22 4.69 3.25 -8.57
CA CYS A 22 4.09 4.46 -7.99
C CYS A 22 2.67 4.58 -8.54
N ILE A 23 1.65 4.45 -7.69
CA ILE A 23 0.29 4.82 -8.07
C ILE A 23 0.27 6.32 -8.32
N CYS A 24 -0.24 6.72 -9.49
CA CYS A 24 -0.40 8.13 -9.83
C CYS A 24 -1.34 8.80 -8.82
N MET A 25 -0.81 9.73 -8.02
CA MET A 25 -1.65 10.56 -7.16
C MET A 25 -2.50 11.48 -8.04
N SER A 26 -3.83 11.33 -7.97
CA SER A 26 -4.74 12.26 -8.65
C SER A 26 -4.82 13.56 -7.86
N SER A 27 -4.10 14.58 -8.29
CA SER A 27 -4.48 15.96 -7.95
C SER A 27 -5.77 16.31 -8.70
N PRO A 28 -6.70 17.11 -8.14
CA PRO A 28 -6.65 17.80 -6.83
C PRO A 28 -7.12 16.93 -5.65
N VAL A 29 -6.99 17.46 -4.41
CA VAL A 29 -7.61 16.87 -3.21
C VAL A 29 -9.11 16.71 -3.43
N VAL A 30 -9.64 15.51 -3.16
CA VAL A 30 -11.04 15.14 -3.43
C VAL A 30 -11.81 15.06 -2.11
N ALA A 31 -12.98 15.71 -2.06
CA ALA A 31 -13.89 15.56 -0.93
C ALA A 31 -14.54 14.15 -0.95
N LEU A 32 -14.51 13.46 0.18
CA LEU A 32 -15.07 12.12 0.33
C LEU A 32 -16.18 12.12 1.39
N GLU A 33 -17.26 11.42 1.09
CA GLU A 33 -18.39 11.18 1.98
C GLU A 33 -18.27 9.80 2.62
N ALA A 34 -18.25 9.77 3.96
CA ALA A 34 -18.25 8.54 4.74
C ALA A 34 -19.44 7.65 4.38
N GLY A 35 -19.19 6.36 4.14
CA GLY A 35 -20.20 5.36 3.77
C GLY A 35 -20.72 5.44 2.34
N ARG A 36 -20.27 6.41 1.53
CA ARG A 36 -20.81 6.64 0.18
C ARG A 36 -19.74 6.80 -0.89
N SER A 37 -18.67 7.53 -0.60
CA SER A 37 -17.61 7.73 -1.59
C SER A 37 -16.85 6.43 -1.86
N VAL A 38 -16.64 6.16 -3.14
CA VAL A 38 -15.80 5.06 -3.63
C VAL A 38 -14.47 5.65 -4.07
N VAL A 39 -13.39 5.13 -3.50
CA VAL A 39 -12.02 5.45 -3.89
C VAL A 39 -11.51 4.33 -4.80
N SER A 40 -10.90 4.69 -5.92
CA SER A 40 -10.37 3.73 -6.89
C SER A 40 -8.96 4.10 -7.31
N ALA A 41 -8.14 3.08 -7.61
CA ALA A 41 -6.84 3.25 -8.25
C ALA A 41 -6.68 2.27 -9.42
N ASP A 42 -6.07 2.76 -10.49
CA ASP A 42 -5.61 1.90 -11.59
C ASP A 42 -4.35 1.15 -11.15
N VAL A 43 -4.40 -0.17 -11.28
CA VAL A 43 -3.32 -1.10 -10.97
C VAL A 43 -2.87 -1.73 -12.28
N GLU A 44 -1.62 -1.53 -12.66
CA GLU A 44 -1.03 -2.09 -13.88
C GLU A 44 0.03 -3.13 -13.50
N ASP A 45 0.01 -4.28 -14.19
CA ASP A 45 1.00 -5.35 -14.07
C ASP A 45 1.31 -5.83 -12.63
N ALA A 46 0.29 -5.92 -11.77
CA ALA A 46 0.38 -6.45 -10.41
C ALA A 46 0.48 -7.99 -10.35
N LEU A 47 1.37 -8.58 -11.16
CA LEU A 47 1.56 -10.03 -11.23
C LEU A 47 2.05 -10.56 -9.86
N ASP A 48 1.27 -11.48 -9.30
CA ASP A 48 1.56 -12.32 -8.12
C ASP A 48 1.83 -11.62 -6.77
N ARG A 49 1.45 -10.35 -6.60
CA ARG A 49 1.54 -9.66 -5.30
C ARG A 49 0.18 -9.26 -4.75
N ARG A 50 0.03 -9.38 -3.42
CA ARG A 50 -1.15 -8.87 -2.71
C ARG A 50 -1.12 -7.35 -2.75
N CYS A 51 -2.16 -6.73 -3.32
CA CYS A 51 -2.35 -5.30 -3.28
C CYS A 51 -3.11 -4.90 -2.01
N GLY A 52 -2.86 -3.70 -1.52
CA GLY A 52 -3.58 -3.15 -0.38
C GLY A 52 -3.97 -1.71 -0.60
N ALA A 53 -4.70 -1.17 0.35
CA ALA A 53 -4.78 0.27 0.56
C ALA A 53 -4.85 0.53 2.06
N THR A 54 -4.35 1.67 2.52
CA THR A 54 -4.53 2.14 3.90
C THR A 54 -5.07 3.56 3.86
N LEU A 55 -6.26 3.75 4.43
CA LEU A 55 -6.83 5.06 4.71
C LEU A 55 -6.38 5.48 6.11
N GLN A 56 -5.58 6.53 6.18
CA GLN A 56 -5.05 7.07 7.42
C GLN A 56 -5.63 8.46 7.64
N PHE A 57 -6.28 8.64 8.78
CA PHE A 57 -6.84 9.92 9.20
C PHE A 57 -5.76 10.79 9.85
N GLU A 58 -5.86 12.10 9.69
CA GLU A 58 -5.01 13.06 10.42
C GLU A 58 -5.37 13.10 11.91
N ASN A 59 -6.64 12.86 12.25
CA ASN A 59 -7.07 12.74 13.64
C ASN A 59 -6.47 11.48 14.30
N PRO A 60 -5.59 11.61 15.31
CA PRO A 60 -4.89 10.48 15.91
C PRO A 60 -5.80 9.57 16.78
N ASP A 61 -7.01 10.03 17.11
CA ASP A 61 -7.98 9.23 17.88
C ASP A 61 -8.61 8.11 17.03
N PHE A 62 -8.43 8.15 15.71
CA PHE A 62 -9.00 7.19 14.75
C PHE A 62 -7.91 6.32 14.16
N LEU A 63 -8.14 5.00 14.22
CA LEU A 63 -7.20 4.02 13.70
C LEU A 63 -7.20 4.03 12.16
N PRO A 64 -6.07 3.65 11.54
CA PRO A 64 -5.98 3.51 10.10
C PRO A 64 -6.82 2.31 9.65
N VAL A 65 -7.42 2.41 8.47
CA VAL A 65 -8.22 1.33 7.89
C VAL A 65 -7.48 0.72 6.72
N SER A 66 -7.13 -0.57 6.84
CA SER A 66 -6.45 -1.30 5.79
C SER A 66 -7.41 -2.17 4.98
N TYR A 67 -7.32 -2.04 3.67
CA TYR A 67 -7.99 -2.86 2.67
C TYR A 67 -6.97 -3.80 2.05
N ALA A 68 -7.38 -5.05 1.86
CA ALA A 68 -6.59 -6.03 1.16
C ALA A 68 -7.37 -6.51 -0.07
N PHE A 69 -6.69 -6.52 -1.20
CA PHE A 69 -7.22 -7.03 -2.45
C PHE A 69 -6.60 -8.40 -2.72
N GLU A 70 -7.42 -9.36 -3.14
CA GLU A 70 -6.92 -10.66 -3.53
C GLU A 70 -6.01 -10.54 -4.75
N ALA A 71 -4.92 -11.32 -4.75
CA ALA A 71 -4.06 -11.41 -5.92
C ALA A 71 -4.80 -12.18 -7.00
N ILE A 72 -5.05 -11.54 -8.13
CA ILE A 72 -5.67 -12.17 -9.29
C ILE A 72 -4.60 -12.26 -10.38
N PRO A 73 -4.32 -13.45 -10.94
CA PRO A 73 -3.38 -13.59 -12.04
C PRO A 73 -3.99 -12.94 -13.29
N CYS A 74 -3.63 -11.69 -13.55
CA CYS A 74 -4.19 -10.93 -14.65
C CYS A 74 -3.16 -9.97 -15.25
N SER A 75 -3.12 -9.92 -16.59
CA SER A 75 -2.30 -8.96 -17.34
C SER A 75 -3.08 -7.69 -17.67
N GLY A 76 -2.40 -6.55 -17.69
CA GLY A 76 -2.97 -5.25 -18.07
C GLY A 76 -3.67 -4.50 -16.94
N ARG A 77 -4.23 -3.33 -17.28
CA ARG A 77 -4.85 -2.40 -16.32
C ARG A 77 -6.06 -3.00 -15.60
N ARG A 78 -6.04 -2.91 -14.27
CA ARG A 78 -7.12 -3.26 -13.34
C ARG A 78 -7.48 -2.07 -12.47
N VAL A 79 -8.63 -2.16 -11.80
CA VAL A 79 -9.09 -1.13 -10.87
C VAL A 79 -9.29 -1.77 -9.51
N ALA A 80 -8.57 -1.30 -8.50
CA ALA A 80 -8.84 -1.62 -7.09
C ALA A 80 -9.72 -0.52 -6.51
N SER A 81 -10.78 -0.89 -5.79
CA SER A 81 -11.70 0.09 -5.20
C SER A 81 -12.19 -0.30 -3.82
N PHE A 82 -12.43 0.71 -2.99
CA PHE A 82 -13.02 0.55 -1.66
C PHE A 82 -13.97 1.71 -1.34
N VAL A 83 -14.91 1.46 -0.43
CA VAL A 83 -15.84 2.48 0.07
C VAL A 83 -15.26 3.09 1.34
N VAL A 84 -15.31 4.41 1.46
CA VAL A 84 -14.94 5.11 2.71
C VAL A 84 -15.87 4.64 3.83
N PRO A 85 -15.35 4.22 5.00
CA PRO A 85 -16.18 3.61 6.03
C PRO A 85 -17.14 4.63 6.65
N THR A 86 -18.35 4.21 7.03
CA THR A 86 -19.36 5.09 7.63
C THR A 86 -18.89 5.78 8.92
N GLY A 87 -17.96 5.15 9.66
CA GLY A 87 -17.37 5.71 10.88
C GLY A 87 -16.14 6.60 10.65
N ALA A 88 -15.80 6.94 9.41
CA ALA A 88 -14.69 7.84 9.12
C ALA A 88 -14.93 9.23 9.75
N PRO A 89 -13.94 9.82 10.44
CA PRO A 89 -14.06 11.16 10.98
C PRO A 89 -14.06 12.22 9.88
N ASN A 90 -14.62 13.39 10.19
CA ASN A 90 -14.42 14.57 9.37
C ASN A 90 -12.97 15.07 9.51
N GLY A 91 -12.39 15.52 8.39
CA GLY A 91 -11.04 16.07 8.34
C GLY A 91 -10.23 15.48 7.19
N ASP A 92 -8.94 15.83 7.16
CA ASP A 92 -8.04 15.36 6.13
C ASP A 92 -7.64 13.89 6.38
N ALA A 93 -7.42 13.18 5.29
CA ALA A 93 -6.97 11.80 5.30
C ALA A 93 -6.06 11.56 4.10
N HIS A 94 -5.17 10.60 4.23
CA HIS A 94 -4.32 10.12 3.14
C HIS A 94 -4.57 8.65 2.86
N ILE A 95 -4.44 8.29 1.59
CA ILE A 95 -4.60 6.93 1.10
C ILE A 95 -3.26 6.47 0.55
N THR A 96 -2.73 5.40 1.12
CA THR A 96 -1.55 4.69 0.61
C THR A 96 -2.01 3.41 -0.05
N TRP A 97 -1.45 3.03 -1.19
CA TRP A 97 -1.77 1.80 -1.93
C TRP A 97 -0.59 0.83 -1.89
#